data_AF-A0A7J4Q3S4-F1
#
_entry.id   AF-A0A7J4Q3S4-F1
#
_cell.length_a   1.000
_cell.length_b   1.000
_cell.length_c   1.000
_cell.angle_alpha   90.00
_cell.angle_beta   90.00
_cell.angle_gamma   90.00
#
_symmetry.space_group_name_H-M   'P 1'
#
loop_
_entity.id
_entity.type
_entity.pdbx_description
1 polymer ?
#
loop_
_entity_poly.entity_id
_entity_poly.type
_entity_poly.pdbx_seq_one_letter_code
_entity_poly.pdbx_strand_id
1 'polypeptide(L)'
;MQDDSSQPEQITDTNFDWAAQGMVFLLYLSIGGAAIQMLRNKGASVLKFASLYVLLIALLVLDQVAVQWSQFIEEVDPSPEQEVWDSSWEESWRDTQIVSIVIDGEMHAVGGLEGYSNALELTIAACEELGLELQTERTEMGTYVVAFNGVTGEGWEYTIDGRLAPVAADYSNIDSTSRVQWYTVDTR
;
A
#
# COMPACT_ATOMS: atom_id res chain seq x y z
N MET A 1 -4.36 -58.00 -16.87
CA MET A 1 -5.07 -57.61 -15.63
C MET A 1 -4.03 -57.38 -14.56
N GLN A 2 -3.97 -56.30 -13.82
CA GLN A 2 -4.52 -54.96 -13.91
C GLN A 2 -3.60 -54.17 -12.98
N ASP A 3 -3.06 -53.09 -13.52
CA ASP A 3 -2.11 -52.19 -12.88
C ASP A 3 -2.77 -51.52 -11.67
N ASP A 4 -2.13 -51.59 -10.51
CA ASP A 4 -2.58 -51.02 -9.24
C ASP A 4 -2.22 -49.53 -9.24
N SER A 5 -3.09 -48.74 -9.90
CA SER A 5 -2.98 -47.28 -9.94
C SER A 5 -3.42 -46.69 -8.60
N SER A 6 -2.51 -46.66 -7.63
CA SER A 6 -2.68 -45.85 -6.41
C SER A 6 -2.52 -44.37 -6.77
N GLN A 7 -3.63 -43.66 -7.00
CA GLN A 7 -3.61 -42.19 -7.03
C GLN A 7 -3.37 -41.66 -5.61
N PRO A 8 -2.49 -40.66 -5.41
CA PRO A 8 -2.46 -39.96 -4.13
C PRO A 8 -3.72 -39.11 -4.01
N GLU A 9 -4.51 -39.34 -2.96
CA GLU A 9 -5.55 -38.42 -2.54
C GLU A 9 -4.91 -37.03 -2.31
N GLN A 10 -5.32 -36.06 -3.12
CA GLN A 10 -5.00 -34.66 -2.91
C GLN A 10 -5.69 -34.22 -1.61
N ILE A 11 -4.93 -34.16 -0.52
CA ILE A 11 -5.37 -33.50 0.71
C ILE A 11 -5.43 -32.01 0.36
N THR A 12 -6.63 -31.50 0.12
CA THR A 12 -6.86 -30.06 -0.01
C THR A 12 -6.57 -29.44 1.35
N ASP A 13 -5.37 -28.87 1.52
CA ASP A 13 -5.06 -27.97 2.64
C ASP A 13 -6.04 -26.81 2.56
N THR A 14 -7.13 -26.93 3.32
CA THR A 14 -8.10 -25.88 3.47
C THR A 14 -7.45 -24.92 4.45
N ASN A 15 -6.68 -23.96 3.92
CA ASN A 15 -6.00 -22.96 4.74
C ASN A 15 -7.07 -22.25 5.59
N PHE A 16 -7.11 -22.59 6.88
CA PHE A 16 -8.18 -22.18 7.77
C PHE A 16 -8.01 -20.69 8.06
N ASP A 17 -8.89 -19.87 7.50
CA ASP A 17 -8.87 -18.43 7.67
C ASP A 17 -9.32 -18.07 9.10
N TRP A 18 -8.33 -18.01 10.00
CA TRP A 18 -8.48 -17.65 11.39
C TRP A 18 -9.11 -16.27 11.59
N ALA A 19 -8.91 -15.34 10.64
CA ALA A 19 -9.49 -14.00 10.72
C ALA A 19 -10.99 -14.03 10.40
N ALA A 20 -11.38 -14.68 9.31
CA ALA A 20 -12.79 -14.89 8.96
C ALA A 20 -13.52 -15.67 10.06
N GLN A 21 -12.90 -16.72 10.61
CA GLN A 21 -13.49 -17.52 11.67
C GLN A 21 -13.62 -16.73 12.98
N GLY A 22 -12.64 -15.90 13.32
CA GLY A 22 -12.72 -15.00 14.48
C GLY A 22 -13.89 -14.02 14.36
N MET A 23 -14.11 -13.47 13.17
CA MET A 23 -15.20 -12.54 12.89
C MET A 23 -16.58 -13.22 13.01
N VAL A 24 -16.73 -14.43 12.47
CA VAL A 24 -17.95 -15.23 12.59
C VAL A 24 -18.23 -15.62 14.04
N PHE A 25 -17.20 -16.03 14.79
CA PHE A 25 -17.32 -16.36 16.21
C PHE A 25 -17.82 -15.17 17.04
N LEU A 26 -17.25 -13.99 16.81
CA LEU A 26 -17.67 -12.75 17.45
C LEU A 26 -19.13 -12.40 17.13
N LEU A 27 -19.56 -12.62 15.89
CA LEU A 27 -20.93 -12.37 15.45
C LEU A 27 -21.94 -13.28 16.18
N TYR A 28 -21.62 -14.57 16.35
CA TYR A 28 -22.42 -15.48 17.16
C TYR A 28 -22.46 -15.11 18.64
N LEU A 29 -21.34 -14.67 19.20
CA LEU A 29 -21.25 -14.22 20.60
C LEU A 29 -22.11 -12.97 20.84
N SER A 30 -22.14 -12.06 19.86
CA SER A 30 -22.95 -10.84 19.88
C SER A 30 -24.46 -11.14 19.80
N ILE A 31 -24.88 -12.00 18.87
CA ILE A 31 -26.29 -12.43 18.75
C ILE A 31 -26.74 -13.17 20.01
N GLY A 32 -25.91 -14.06 20.55
CA GLY A 32 -26.17 -14.77 21.79
C GLY A 32 -26.31 -13.83 22.99
N GLY A 33 -25.41 -12.87 23.13
CA GLY A 33 -25.45 -11.85 24.18
C GLY A 33 -26.70 -10.96 24.10
N ALA A 34 -27.05 -10.50 22.89
CA ALA A 34 -28.23 -9.69 22.64
C ALA A 34 -29.53 -10.45 22.95
N ALA A 35 -29.62 -11.73 22.55
CA ALA A 35 -30.79 -12.58 22.82
C ALA A 35 -31.00 -12.82 24.32
N ILE A 36 -29.94 -13.17 25.06
CA ILE A 36 -29.99 -13.39 26.52
C ILE A 36 -30.39 -12.11 27.26
N GLN A 37 -29.98 -10.94 26.75
CA GLN A 37 -30.25 -9.67 27.40
C GLN A 37 -31.63 -9.09 27.05
N MET A 38 -32.14 -9.37 25.85
CA MET A 38 -33.54 -9.11 25.46
C MET A 38 -34.50 -9.92 26.34
N LEU A 39 -34.17 -11.18 26.64
CA LEU A 39 -34.92 -12.02 27.59
C LEU A 39 -34.92 -11.45 29.02
N ARG A 40 -33.97 -10.56 29.38
CA ARG A 40 -33.86 -9.92 30.71
C ARG A 40 -34.51 -8.53 30.81
N ASN A 41 -35.20 -8.06 29.77
CA ASN A 41 -35.94 -6.79 29.69
C ASN A 41 -35.17 -5.54 30.22
N LYS A 42 -33.87 -5.46 29.92
CA LYS A 42 -32.99 -4.32 30.26
C LYS A 42 -32.36 -3.72 29.00
N GLY A 43 -33.16 -2.99 28.21
CA GLY A 43 -32.74 -2.41 26.93
C GLY A 43 -31.54 -1.47 27.01
N ALA A 44 -31.36 -0.75 28.12
CA ALA A 44 -30.20 0.12 28.33
C ALA A 44 -28.87 -0.63 28.44
N SER A 45 -28.89 -1.92 28.79
CA SER A 45 -27.68 -2.75 28.78
C SER A 45 -27.38 -3.29 27.38
N VAL A 46 -28.40 -3.59 26.57
CA VAL A 46 -28.24 -4.03 25.17
C VAL A 46 -27.47 -2.98 24.36
N LEU A 47 -27.83 -1.71 24.50
CA LEU A 47 -27.13 -0.60 23.83
C LEU A 47 -25.65 -0.48 24.24
N LYS A 48 -25.30 -0.76 25.50
CA LYS A 48 -23.90 -0.70 25.98
C LYS A 48 -23.05 -1.82 25.40
N PHE A 49 -23.60 -3.04 25.31
CA PHE A 49 -22.90 -4.16 24.68
C PHE A 49 -22.83 -4.00 23.17
N ALA A 50 -23.90 -3.51 22.54
CA ALA A 50 -23.89 -3.19 21.10
C ALA A 50 -22.88 -2.09 20.77
N SER A 51 -22.79 -1.01 21.55
CA SER A 51 -21.81 0.05 21.31
C SER A 51 -20.37 -0.43 21.52
N LEU A 52 -20.12 -1.28 22.52
CA LEU A 52 -18.81 -1.89 22.75
C LEU A 52 -18.42 -2.79 21.57
N TYR A 53 -19.38 -3.52 21.01
CA TYR A 53 -19.17 -4.41 19.87
C TYR A 53 -18.93 -3.64 18.57
N VAL A 54 -19.72 -2.60 18.30
CA VAL A 54 -19.49 -1.69 17.17
C VAL A 54 -18.13 -1.03 17.28
N LEU A 55 -17.70 -0.64 18.49
CA LEU A 55 -16.38 -0.07 18.72
C LEU A 55 -15.27 -1.10 18.40
N LEU A 56 -15.41 -2.35 18.84
CA LEU A 56 -14.45 -3.41 18.52
C LEU A 56 -14.37 -3.67 17.01
N ILE A 57 -15.51 -3.75 16.32
CA ILE A 57 -15.52 -3.89 14.86
C ILE A 57 -14.85 -2.69 14.20
N ALA A 58 -15.21 -1.47 14.60
CA ALA A 58 -14.65 -0.25 14.04
C ALA A 58 -13.13 -0.19 14.20
N LEU A 59 -12.58 -0.69 15.31
CA LEU A 59 -11.13 -0.80 15.52
C LEU A 59 -10.50 -1.87 14.62
N LEU A 60 -11.16 -3.00 14.39
CA LEU A 60 -10.65 -4.07 13.52
C LEU A 60 -10.64 -3.68 12.04
N VAL A 61 -11.63 -2.90 11.58
CA VAL A 61 -11.71 -2.45 10.18
C VAL A 61 -11.10 -1.07 9.96
N LEU A 62 -10.49 -0.46 10.99
CA LEU A 62 -10.01 0.92 10.93
C LEU A 62 -9.00 1.13 9.79
N ASP A 63 -8.06 0.20 9.65
CA ASP A 63 -7.01 0.21 8.63
C ASP A 63 -7.61 0.12 7.21
N GLN A 64 -8.52 -0.84 6.99
CA GLN A 64 -9.21 -1.02 5.71
C GLN A 64 -10.04 0.21 5.34
N VAL A 65 -10.73 0.80 6.32
CA VAL A 65 -11.51 2.01 6.13
C VAL A 65 -10.60 3.18 5.78
N ALA A 66 -9.44 3.33 6.44
CA ALA A 66 -8.47 4.39 6.12
C ALA A 66 -7.96 4.30 4.68
N VAL A 67 -7.62 3.09 4.21
CA VAL A 67 -7.22 2.85 2.82
C VAL A 67 -8.35 3.22 1.84
N GLN A 68 -9.59 2.80 2.11
CA GLN A 68 -10.73 3.13 1.27
C GLN A 68 -11.04 4.63 1.25
N TRP A 69 -10.85 5.34 2.36
CA TRP A 69 -10.97 6.80 2.40
C TRP A 69 -9.89 7.49 1.57
N SER A 70 -8.66 6.97 1.58
CA SER A 70 -7.57 7.48 0.73
C SER A 70 -7.93 7.34 -0.75
N GLN A 71 -8.44 6.17 -1.15
CA GLN A 71 -8.89 5.91 -2.52
C GLN A 71 -10.07 6.80 -2.93
N PHE A 72 -11.03 7.02 -2.03
CA PHE A 72 -12.17 7.90 -2.31
C PHE A 72 -11.77 9.37 -2.48
N ILE A 73 -10.82 9.86 -1.69
CA ILE A 73 -10.26 11.22 -1.85
C ILE A 73 -9.57 11.34 -3.21
N GLU A 74 -8.87 10.29 -3.65
CA GLU A 74 -8.22 10.19 -4.96
C GLU A 74 -9.21 10.18 -6.14
N GLU A 75 -10.44 9.68 -5.95
CA GLU A 75 -11.52 9.74 -6.95
C GLU A 75 -12.23 11.11 -7.00
N VAL A 76 -12.33 11.81 -5.87
CA VAL A 76 -13.07 13.09 -5.75
C VAL A 76 -12.25 14.28 -6.21
N ASP A 77 -10.93 14.22 -6.06
CA ASP A 77 -10.01 15.17 -6.67
C ASP A 77 -9.18 14.43 -7.74
N PRO A 78 -9.67 14.31 -8.99
CA PRO A 78 -8.78 14.02 -10.07
C PRO A 78 -7.92 15.28 -10.23
N SER A 79 -6.85 15.42 -9.43
CA SER A 79 -5.87 16.46 -9.66
C SER A 79 -5.56 16.42 -11.16
N PRO A 80 -5.91 17.47 -11.92
CA PRO A 80 -5.87 17.43 -13.36
C PRO A 80 -4.45 17.76 -13.79
N GLU A 81 -3.51 16.94 -13.41
CA GLU A 81 -2.20 16.90 -14.03
C GLU A 81 -1.92 15.43 -14.29
N GLN A 82 -2.45 14.92 -15.40
CA GLN A 82 -1.65 13.96 -16.17
C GLN A 82 -0.29 14.60 -16.28
N GLU A 83 0.67 14.13 -15.49
CA GLU A 83 2.04 14.64 -15.46
C GLU A 83 2.47 14.76 -16.92
N VAL A 84 2.63 16.00 -17.36
CA VAL A 84 2.91 16.32 -18.76
C VAL A 84 4.28 15.74 -19.04
N TRP A 85 4.35 14.86 -20.04
CA TRP A 85 5.61 14.30 -20.52
C TRP A 85 6.69 15.39 -20.60
N ASP A 86 7.79 15.23 -19.87
CA ASP A 86 8.84 16.22 -19.86
C ASP A 86 9.54 16.23 -21.24
N SER A 87 9.60 17.40 -21.86
CA SER A 87 10.25 17.58 -23.16
C SER A 87 11.76 17.26 -23.18
N SER A 88 12.39 17.17 -22.01
CA SER A 88 13.79 16.77 -21.85
C SER A 88 14.00 15.26 -21.86
N TRP A 89 12.95 14.46 -21.69
CA TRP A 89 13.05 13.00 -21.66
C TRP A 89 13.21 12.40 -23.06
N GLU A 90 13.98 11.32 -23.14
CA GLU A 90 14.17 10.60 -24.39
C GLU A 90 12.88 9.89 -24.81
N GLU A 91 12.58 9.90 -26.11
CA GLU A 91 11.39 9.21 -26.65
C GLU A 91 11.45 7.69 -26.44
N SER A 92 12.66 7.12 -26.29
CA SER A 92 12.88 5.70 -25.93
C SER A 92 12.32 5.32 -24.57
N TRP A 93 12.11 6.29 -23.68
CA TRP A 93 11.55 6.05 -22.35
C TRP A 93 10.02 5.96 -22.38
N ARG A 94 9.38 6.21 -23.53
CA ARG A 94 7.94 5.99 -23.66
C ARG A 94 7.60 4.54 -23.34
N ASP A 95 6.47 4.38 -22.64
CA ASP A 95 5.90 3.08 -22.29
C ASP A 95 6.83 2.22 -21.41
N THR A 96 7.78 2.85 -20.71
CA THR A 96 8.66 2.22 -19.73
C THR A 96 8.50 2.88 -18.36
N GLN A 97 9.12 2.31 -17.34
CA GLN A 97 9.16 2.89 -16.01
C GLN A 97 10.20 4.02 -15.97
N ILE A 98 9.85 5.12 -15.30
CA ILE A 98 10.69 6.31 -15.21
C ILE A 98 10.81 6.73 -13.75
N VAL A 99 11.99 7.15 -13.33
CA VAL A 99 12.23 7.77 -12.03
C VAL A 99 12.81 9.15 -12.20
N SER A 100 12.29 10.12 -11.47
CA SER A 100 12.88 11.45 -11.32
C SER A 100 13.12 11.76 -9.84
N ILE A 101 14.24 12.38 -9.52
CA ILE A 101 14.65 12.72 -8.15
C ILE A 101 15.12 14.16 -8.17
N VAL A 102 14.48 15.02 -7.38
CA VAL A 102 14.87 16.42 -7.23
C VAL A 102 15.80 16.55 -6.01
N ILE A 103 17.08 16.81 -6.25
CA ILE A 103 18.11 16.98 -5.22
C ILE A 103 18.64 18.41 -5.31
N ASP A 104 18.55 19.19 -4.23
CA ASP A 104 18.99 20.59 -4.19
C ASP A 104 18.44 21.49 -5.33
N GLY A 105 17.24 21.17 -5.82
CA GLY A 105 16.59 21.87 -6.94
C GLY A 105 17.05 21.44 -8.33
N GLU A 106 17.97 20.47 -8.43
CA GLU A 106 18.36 19.83 -9.69
C GLU A 106 17.55 18.54 -9.88
N MET A 107 17.00 18.35 -11.09
CA MET A 107 16.25 17.13 -11.43
C MET A 107 17.21 16.10 -12.05
N HIS A 108 17.30 14.94 -11.43
CA HIS A 108 17.97 13.76 -11.97
C HIS A 108 16.92 12.75 -12.38
N ALA A 109 16.86 12.41 -13.67
CA ALA A 109 15.85 11.50 -14.20
C ALA A 109 16.47 10.41 -15.07
N VAL A 110 15.88 9.23 -15.02
CA VAL A 110 16.21 8.08 -15.85
C VAL A 110 14.94 7.31 -16.18
N GLY A 111 14.83 6.86 -17.43
CA GLY A 111 13.74 6.03 -17.93
C GLY A 111 14.28 4.90 -18.79
N GLY A 112 13.38 4.12 -19.39
CA GLY A 112 13.76 2.88 -20.08
C GLY A 112 13.90 1.69 -19.13
N LEU A 113 13.45 1.83 -17.87
CA LEU A 113 13.50 0.77 -16.87
C LEU A 113 12.30 -0.16 -17.05
N GLU A 114 12.53 -1.47 -16.87
CA GLU A 114 11.50 -2.48 -17.03
C GLU A 114 11.62 -3.58 -15.98
N GLY A 115 10.48 -4.16 -15.60
CA GLY A 115 10.43 -5.38 -14.78
C GLY A 115 10.41 -5.16 -13.27
N TYR A 116 10.33 -3.91 -12.80
CA TYR A 116 10.22 -3.62 -11.37
C TYR A 116 8.78 -3.67 -10.90
N SER A 117 8.58 -4.25 -9.71
CA SER A 117 7.26 -4.54 -9.17
C SER A 117 6.77 -3.49 -8.17
N ASN A 118 7.70 -2.82 -7.49
CA ASN A 118 7.41 -1.76 -6.54
C ASN A 118 8.30 -0.53 -6.74
N ALA A 119 7.84 0.59 -6.19
CA ALA A 119 8.48 1.89 -6.36
C ALA A 119 9.91 1.93 -5.78
N LEU A 120 10.19 1.22 -4.68
CA LEU A 120 11.53 1.20 -4.08
C LEU A 120 12.53 0.45 -4.97
N GLU A 121 12.18 -0.74 -5.48
CA GLU A 121 13.03 -1.50 -6.40
C GLU A 121 13.39 -0.68 -7.64
N LEU A 122 12.39 -0.03 -8.24
CA LEU A 122 12.58 0.86 -9.37
C LEU A 122 13.51 2.03 -9.02
N THR A 123 13.33 2.63 -7.83
CA THR A 123 14.16 3.75 -7.37
C THR A 123 15.62 3.33 -7.13
N ILE A 124 15.84 2.14 -6.56
CA ILE A 124 17.19 1.59 -6.37
C ILE A 124 17.89 1.45 -7.72
N ALA A 125 17.23 0.85 -8.71
CA ALA A 125 17.77 0.69 -10.05
C ALA A 125 18.08 2.03 -10.72
N ALA A 126 17.18 3.01 -10.57
CA ALA A 126 17.41 4.36 -11.07
C ALA A 126 18.62 5.03 -10.42
N CYS A 127 18.81 4.88 -9.12
CA CYS A 127 19.99 5.39 -8.43
C CYS A 127 21.28 4.71 -8.92
N GLU A 128 21.26 3.41 -9.19
CA GLU A 128 22.41 2.69 -9.77
C GLU A 128 22.79 3.24 -11.16
N GLU A 129 21.82 3.49 -12.03
CA GLU A 129 22.06 4.05 -13.36
C GLU A 129 22.54 5.51 -13.31
N LEU A 130 21.99 6.32 -12.40
CA LEU A 130 22.39 7.71 -12.19
C LEU A 130 23.71 7.85 -11.42
N GLY A 131 24.23 6.76 -10.83
CA GLY A 131 25.40 6.78 -9.97
C GLY A 131 25.18 7.54 -8.64
N LEU A 132 23.93 7.58 -8.17
CA LEU A 132 23.53 8.23 -6.92
C LEU A 132 23.58 7.24 -5.76
N GLU A 133 24.04 7.71 -4.60
CA GLU A 133 23.96 6.92 -3.37
C GLU A 133 22.56 7.02 -2.76
N LEU A 134 21.89 5.88 -2.55
CA LEU A 134 20.62 5.81 -1.85
C LEU A 134 20.82 5.29 -0.42
N GLN A 135 20.39 6.06 0.58
CA GLN A 135 20.39 5.63 1.97
C GLN A 135 18.95 5.33 2.43
N THR A 136 18.74 4.14 2.96
CA THR A 136 17.44 3.69 3.46
C THR A 136 17.55 3.12 4.86
N GLU A 137 16.44 3.19 5.59
CA GLU A 137 16.27 2.60 6.91
C GLU A 137 15.00 1.75 6.93
N ARG A 138 15.11 0.51 7.42
CA ARG A 138 13.95 -0.36 7.55
C ARG A 138 13.21 -0.06 8.84
N THR A 139 11.92 0.23 8.73
CA THR A 139 11.02 0.48 9.87
C THR A 139 9.92 -0.58 9.95
N GLU A 140 9.07 -0.52 10.99
CA GLU A 140 7.89 -1.37 11.10
C GLU A 140 6.81 -1.04 10.04
N MET A 141 6.82 0.17 9.47
CA MET A 141 5.84 0.65 8.49
C MET A 141 6.33 0.56 7.04
N GLY A 142 7.51 -0.03 6.81
CA GLY A 142 8.14 -0.13 5.49
C GLY A 142 9.52 0.51 5.47
N THR A 143 10.08 0.64 4.28
CA THR A 143 11.43 1.17 4.08
C THR A 143 11.38 2.69 3.93
N TYR A 144 12.03 3.39 4.84
CA TYR A 144 12.15 4.84 4.84
C TYR A 144 13.38 5.27 4.03
N VAL A 145 13.20 6.23 3.13
CA VAL A 145 14.30 6.83 2.36
C VAL A 145 14.88 7.98 3.18
N VAL A 146 16.14 7.83 3.59
CA VAL A 146 16.84 8.79 4.45
C VAL A 146 17.49 9.89 3.61
N ALA A 147 18.17 9.52 2.53
CA ALA A 147 18.92 10.44 1.70
C ALA A 147 19.10 9.93 0.28
N PHE A 148 19.15 10.88 -0.67
CA PHE A 148 19.74 10.69 -1.98
C PHE A 148 21.04 11.50 -2.05
N ASN A 149 22.14 10.84 -2.41
CA ASN A 149 23.47 11.43 -2.59
C ASN A 149 23.95 12.24 -1.35
N GLY A 150 23.65 11.75 -0.16
CA GLY A 150 23.99 12.41 1.11
C GLY A 150 23.12 13.62 1.46
N VAL A 151 22.17 14.02 0.60
CA VAL A 151 21.21 15.09 0.88
C VAL A 151 20.06 14.55 1.71
N THR A 152 19.99 15.02 2.95
CA THR A 152 18.94 14.75 3.92
C THR A 152 18.03 15.99 4.05
N GLY A 153 16.71 15.80 4.09
CA GLY A 153 15.73 16.86 4.40
C GLY A 153 14.92 16.57 5.66
N GLU A 154 13.74 17.19 5.81
CA GLU A 154 12.72 16.78 6.80
C GLU A 154 12.10 15.41 6.47
N GLY A 155 12.32 14.93 5.24
CA GLY A 155 11.90 13.65 4.72
C GLY A 155 11.88 13.68 3.21
N TRP A 156 11.82 12.49 2.62
CA TRP A 156 11.62 12.31 1.19
C TRP A 156 10.20 11.81 0.95
N GLU A 157 9.47 12.53 0.11
CA GLU A 157 8.17 12.12 -0.38
C GLU A 157 8.30 11.68 -1.82
N TYR A 158 7.35 10.86 -2.26
CA TYR A 158 7.27 10.43 -3.64
C TYR A 158 5.85 10.37 -4.15
N THR A 159 5.74 10.59 -5.45
CA THR A 159 4.51 10.39 -6.22
C THR A 159 4.65 9.19 -7.14
N ILE A 160 3.51 8.58 -7.47
CA ILE A 160 3.38 7.63 -8.56
C ILE A 160 2.40 8.24 -9.55
N ASP A 161 2.86 8.45 -10.78
CA ASP A 161 2.09 9.04 -11.87
C ASP A 161 1.43 10.39 -11.47
N GLY A 162 2.20 11.25 -10.79
CA GLY A 162 1.77 12.56 -10.31
C GLY A 162 0.93 12.55 -9.02
N ARG A 163 0.66 11.38 -8.44
CA ARG A 163 -0.15 11.25 -7.22
C ARG A 163 0.70 10.90 -6.01
N LEU A 164 0.55 11.63 -4.91
CA LEU A 164 1.27 11.38 -3.67
C LEU A 164 0.98 9.96 -3.18
N ALA A 165 2.03 9.16 -2.99
CA ALA A 165 1.86 7.77 -2.59
C ALA A 165 1.45 7.65 -1.11
N PRO A 166 0.43 6.84 -0.77
CA PRO A 166 -0.10 6.77 0.59
C PRO A 166 0.67 5.81 1.52
N VAL A 167 1.59 5.01 0.98
CA VAL A 167 2.34 3.97 1.71
C VAL A 167 3.83 4.06 1.41
N ALA A 168 4.66 3.31 2.13
CA ALA A 168 6.09 3.23 1.86
C ALA A 168 6.39 2.64 0.47
N ALA A 169 7.52 3.05 -0.13
CA ALA A 169 7.86 2.71 -1.52
C ALA A 169 8.06 1.21 -1.77
N ASP A 170 8.39 0.42 -0.74
CA ASP A 170 8.49 -1.04 -0.80
C ASP A 170 7.13 -1.76 -0.82
N TYR A 171 6.05 -1.08 -0.43
CA TYR A 171 4.68 -1.61 -0.48
C TYR A 171 3.85 -1.05 -1.65
N SER A 172 4.35 -0.02 -2.33
CA SER A 172 3.68 0.56 -3.49
C SER A 172 3.97 -0.23 -4.75
N ASN A 173 2.98 -0.98 -5.23
CA ASN A 173 3.04 -1.64 -6.53
C ASN A 173 2.99 -0.61 -7.66
N ILE A 174 3.71 -0.90 -8.74
CA ILE A 174 3.79 -0.03 -9.92
C ILE A 174 3.51 -0.83 -11.21
N ASP A 175 3.04 -0.15 -12.24
CA ASP A 175 2.81 -0.73 -13.56
C ASP A 175 4.07 -0.60 -14.44
N SER A 176 4.05 -1.25 -15.62
CA SER A 176 5.16 -1.22 -16.58
C SER A 176 5.43 0.16 -17.20
N THR A 177 4.54 1.13 -16.99
CA THR A 177 4.65 2.50 -17.51
C THR A 177 4.58 3.55 -16.40
N SER A 178 4.68 3.12 -15.14
CA SER A 178 4.56 4.04 -14.00
C SER A 178 5.77 4.96 -13.87
N ARG A 179 5.50 6.17 -13.42
CA ARG A 179 6.51 7.21 -13.17
C ARG A 179 6.59 7.47 -11.68
N VAL A 180 7.78 7.37 -11.11
CA VAL A 180 8.03 7.64 -9.69
C VAL A 180 8.85 8.92 -9.56
N GLN A 181 8.32 9.91 -8.87
CA GLN A 181 9.03 11.18 -8.65
C GLN A 181 9.29 11.41 -7.17
N TRP A 182 10.54 11.69 -6.81
CA TRP A 182 10.99 11.98 -5.46
C TRP A 182 11.32 13.46 -5.28
N TYR A 183 10.93 14.02 -4.13
CA TYR A 183 11.26 15.38 -3.73
C TYR A 183 11.37 15.49 -2.21
N THR A 184 12.03 16.54 -1.74
CA THR A 184 12.11 16.82 -0.30
C THR A 184 10.83 17.51 0.17
N VAL A 185 10.40 17.25 1.41
CA VAL A 185 9.20 17.90 1.98
C VAL A 185 9.27 19.44 1.92
N ASP A 186 10.47 20.01 1.99
CA ASP A 186 10.67 21.47 1.98
C ASP A 186 10.44 22.14 0.62
N THR A 187 10.36 21.38 -0.48
CA THR A 187 10.30 21.92 -1.86
C THR A 187 8.89 22.04 -2.45
N ARG A 188 7.83 22.04 -1.62
CA ARG A 188 6.44 22.19 -2.08
C ARG A 188 6.00 23.65 -2.30
#